data_AF-A0A3B9QP23-F1
#
_entry.id   AF-A0A3B9QP23-F1
#
_cell.length_a   1.000
_cell.length_b   1.000
_cell.length_c   1.000
_cell.angle_alpha   90.00
_cell.angle_beta   90.00
_cell.angle_gamma   90.00
#
_symmetry.space_group_name_H-M   'P 1'
#
loop_
_entity.id
_entity.type
_entity.pdbx_description
1 polymer ?
#
loop_
_entity_poly.entity_id
_entity_poly.type
_entity_poly.pdbx_seq_one_letter_code
_entity_poly.pdbx_strand_id
1 'polypeptide(L)'
;MEILSSVFRAPVAGLGIAYSPPFQVSLASSLAQMLYYTVRMLESIEGRQGSVSSWLHKVRTRLDLSQHDLARILGVHWVTVSRWENGHNEPKMSQLSRLALFFLKEALDPWRLMGLGASFQSGVVSHAVAYELPGVGPAVGRYVAAGLRRGFRVFFVFPGDGDRDGLLRWLGLPAGVVGRRGVDFLPTREVFFRHGMFDITHMSWHLRGIAEEASRAGYLRILWVCDMRPLLSWGVGRRELVSLEYVTDAVFRCQDRSRGLSVHVAPGEELLLDACILCRHPWILAPGGLIRNPYYNDPLLCRARGYLGGELNAGFSPPGRGLAEGVGFEPTEH
;
A
#
# COMPACT_ATOMS: atom_id res chain seq x y z
N MET A 1 -35.93 -45.13 -21.77
CA MET A 1 -36.58 -44.74 -23.03
C MET A 1 -35.60 -43.85 -23.79
N GLU A 2 -34.89 -44.47 -24.73
CA GLU A 2 -34.63 -43.98 -26.12
C GLU A 2 -34.45 -42.45 -26.31
N ILE A 3 -33.34 -41.94 -26.86
CA ILE A 3 -32.85 -42.16 -28.24
C ILE A 3 -31.49 -41.42 -28.45
N LEU A 4 -30.57 -42.05 -29.22
CA LEU A 4 -29.36 -41.54 -29.92
C LEU A 4 -28.09 -41.25 -29.07
N SER A 5 -26.92 -41.90 -29.18
CA SER A 5 -26.15 -42.54 -30.28
C SER A 5 -26.09 -41.67 -31.55
N SER A 6 -24.98 -41.04 -31.94
CA SER A 6 -23.69 -41.55 -32.41
C SER A 6 -22.86 -40.27 -32.73
N VAL A 7 -21.53 -40.22 -32.66
CA VAL A 7 -20.60 -40.71 -33.68
C VAL A 7 -19.17 -40.74 -33.10
N PHE A 8 -18.46 -41.78 -33.54
CA PHE A 8 -17.11 -42.23 -33.25
C PHE A 8 -15.92 -41.28 -33.54
N ARG A 9 -14.81 -41.60 -32.84
CA ARG A 9 -13.39 -41.74 -33.28
C ARG A 9 -12.44 -40.51 -33.33
N ALA A 10 -11.29 -40.74 -32.68
CA ALA A 10 -9.98 -40.02 -32.66
C ALA A 10 -9.34 -39.83 -34.07
N PRO A 11 -8.21 -39.11 -34.33
CA PRO A 11 -7.04 -38.84 -33.47
C PRO A 11 -6.29 -37.48 -33.65
N VAL A 12 -5.10 -37.38 -33.04
CA VAL A 12 -4.12 -36.27 -32.98
C VAL A 12 -3.58 -35.81 -34.35
N ALA A 13 -3.57 -34.48 -34.61
CA ALA A 13 -2.48 -33.69 -35.25
C ALA A 13 -3.00 -32.32 -35.76
N GLY A 14 -2.27 -31.22 -35.51
CA GLY A 14 -2.43 -29.95 -36.24
C GLY A 14 -2.35 -28.70 -35.38
N LEU A 15 -1.43 -27.79 -35.74
CA LEU A 15 -1.25 -26.46 -35.16
C LEU A 15 -2.56 -25.66 -35.07
N GLY A 16 -2.84 -25.13 -33.87
CA GLY A 16 -3.87 -24.14 -33.64
C GLY A 16 -3.79 -23.64 -32.21
N ILE A 17 -3.11 -22.52 -31.96
CA ILE A 17 -3.16 -21.83 -30.67
C ILE A 17 -4.58 -21.29 -30.52
N ALA A 18 -5.41 -22.03 -29.80
CA ALA A 18 -6.76 -21.63 -29.48
C ALA A 18 -6.74 -20.47 -28.48
N TYR A 19 -6.97 -19.28 -29.02
CA TYR A 19 -7.35 -18.08 -28.29
C TYR A 19 -8.56 -18.39 -27.40
N SER A 20 -8.49 -18.03 -26.11
CA SER A 20 -9.63 -18.05 -25.19
C SER A 20 -9.75 -16.70 -24.50
N PRO A 21 -10.83 -15.93 -24.75
CA PRO A 21 -11.30 -14.91 -23.80
C PRO A 21 -12.78 -15.10 -23.43
N PRO A 22 -13.29 -14.43 -22.37
CA PRO A 22 -12.65 -14.04 -21.13
C PRO A 22 -13.47 -14.47 -19.88
N PHE A 23 -12.80 -14.73 -18.76
CA PHE A 23 -13.44 -14.86 -17.46
C PHE A 23 -14.08 -13.52 -17.05
N GLN A 24 -15.41 -13.51 -16.89
CA GLN A 24 -16.13 -12.44 -16.21
C GLN A 24 -15.66 -12.38 -14.75
N VAL A 25 -15.26 -11.20 -14.28
CA VAL A 25 -14.91 -10.98 -12.87
C VAL A 25 -16.22 -10.94 -12.09
N SER A 26 -16.42 -11.92 -11.21
CA SER A 26 -17.61 -11.99 -10.34
C SER A 26 -17.37 -11.24 -9.02
N LEU A 27 -18.43 -10.92 -8.27
CA LEU A 27 -18.36 -10.41 -6.89
C LEU A 27 -17.46 -11.27 -5.97
N ALA A 28 -17.24 -12.56 -6.30
CA ALA A 28 -16.36 -13.43 -5.52
C ALA A 28 -14.89 -13.02 -5.62
N SER A 29 -14.46 -12.41 -6.74
CA SER A 29 -13.08 -11.96 -6.95
C SER A 29 -12.73 -10.73 -6.11
N SER A 30 -13.65 -9.78 -5.95
CA SER A 30 -13.46 -8.60 -5.10
C SER A 30 -13.51 -8.96 -3.61
N LEU A 31 -14.37 -9.91 -3.22
CA LEU A 31 -14.41 -10.46 -1.87
C LEU A 31 -13.15 -11.27 -1.52
N ALA A 32 -12.65 -12.11 -2.43
CA ALA A 32 -11.41 -12.87 -2.22
C ALA A 32 -10.19 -11.95 -2.08
N GLN A 33 -10.17 -10.84 -2.81
CA GLN A 33 -9.11 -9.85 -2.76
C GLN A 33 -9.21 -8.99 -1.49
N MET A 34 -10.40 -8.56 -1.09
CA MET A 34 -10.64 -7.95 0.23
C MET A 34 -10.28 -8.91 1.38
N LEU A 35 -10.63 -10.19 1.30
CA LEU A 35 -10.25 -11.21 2.28
C LEU A 35 -8.72 -11.40 2.34
N TYR A 36 -8.04 -11.47 1.19
CA TYR A 36 -6.58 -11.54 1.13
C TYR A 36 -5.91 -10.32 1.78
N TYR A 37 -6.40 -9.11 1.51
CA TYR A 37 -5.89 -7.90 2.17
C TYR A 37 -6.23 -7.85 3.63
N THR A 38 -7.43 -8.30 4.01
CA THR A 38 -7.83 -8.37 5.41
C THR A 38 -6.91 -9.33 6.15
N VAL A 39 -6.63 -10.51 5.59
CA VAL A 39 -5.67 -11.48 6.15
C VAL A 39 -4.26 -10.91 6.21
N ARG A 40 -3.75 -10.23 5.17
CA ARG A 40 -2.40 -9.62 5.20
C ARG A 40 -2.29 -8.42 6.13
N MET A 41 -3.34 -7.60 6.25
CA MET A 41 -3.43 -6.54 7.25
C MET A 41 -3.50 -7.14 8.65
N LEU A 42 -4.28 -8.20 8.84
CA LEU A 42 -4.38 -8.94 10.11
C LEU A 42 -3.03 -9.57 10.48
N GLU A 43 -2.33 -10.26 9.57
CA GLU A 43 -0.98 -10.80 9.78
C GLU A 43 0.01 -9.69 10.18
N SER A 44 -0.06 -8.52 9.54
CA SER A 44 0.76 -7.36 9.89
C SER A 44 0.38 -6.71 11.23
N ILE A 45 -0.84 -6.94 11.73
CA ILE A 45 -1.36 -6.53 13.05
C ILE A 45 -1.06 -7.62 14.10
N GLU A 46 -0.99 -8.89 13.69
CA GLU A 46 -0.76 -10.08 14.51
C GLU A 46 0.70 -10.27 14.94
N GLY A 47 1.60 -9.36 14.55
CA GLY A 47 2.87 -9.10 15.22
C GLY A 47 2.71 -8.60 16.67
N ARG A 48 1.82 -9.24 17.45
CA ARG A 48 1.48 -9.03 18.87
C ARG A 48 2.61 -9.42 19.83
N GLN A 49 3.86 -9.17 19.48
CA GLN A 49 4.98 -9.56 20.34
C GLN A 49 5.31 -8.39 21.28
N GLY A 50 4.53 -8.24 22.36
CA GLY A 50 4.88 -7.37 23.49
C GLY A 50 3.72 -6.97 24.39
N SER A 51 3.97 -6.81 25.70
CA SER A 51 3.01 -6.25 26.66
C SER A 51 2.65 -4.79 26.34
N VAL A 52 1.56 -4.27 26.94
CA VAL A 52 1.22 -2.84 26.86
C VAL A 52 2.37 -1.97 27.36
N SER A 53 3.01 -2.39 28.46
CA SER A 53 4.21 -1.77 29.02
C SER A 53 5.36 -1.68 28.00
N SER A 54 5.61 -2.77 27.27
CA SER A 54 6.64 -2.81 26.23
C SER A 54 6.36 -1.84 25.08
N TRP A 55 5.10 -1.77 24.62
CA TRP A 55 4.72 -0.83 23.57
C TRP A 55 4.86 0.63 24.04
N LEU A 56 4.38 0.94 25.25
CA LEU A 56 4.47 2.28 25.82
C LEU A 56 5.92 2.74 25.94
N HIS A 57 6.79 1.88 26.47
CA HIS A 57 8.23 2.16 26.57
C HIS A 57 8.87 2.38 25.19
N LYS A 58 8.60 1.50 24.21
CA LYS A 58 9.17 1.59 22.86
C LYS A 58 8.70 2.83 22.11
N VAL A 59 7.42 3.20 22.23
CA VAL A 59 6.90 4.44 21.62
C VAL A 59 7.55 5.65 22.25
N ARG A 60 7.64 5.69 23.58
CA ARG A 60 8.27 6.79 24.31
C ARG A 60 9.72 7.01 23.88
N THR A 61 10.53 5.95 23.86
CA THR A 61 11.95 6.03 23.48
C THR A 61 12.13 6.36 22.00
N ARG A 62 11.24 5.89 21.12
CA ARG A 62 11.25 6.26 19.69
C ARG A 62 10.98 7.74 19.45
N LEU A 63 10.16 8.34 20.31
CA LEU A 63 9.85 9.76 20.27
C LEU A 63 10.87 10.61 21.06
N ASP A 64 11.93 9.99 21.57
CA ASP A 64 12.96 10.63 22.42
C ASP A 64 12.37 11.37 23.64
N LEU A 65 11.32 10.80 24.24
CA LEU A 65 10.63 11.39 25.39
C LEU A 65 11.14 10.82 26.71
N SER A 66 11.28 11.68 27.72
CA SER A 66 11.41 11.20 29.10
C SER A 66 10.06 10.69 29.64
N GLN A 67 10.07 9.94 30.74
CA GLN A 67 8.82 9.55 31.43
C GLN A 67 8.02 10.79 31.89
N HIS A 68 8.70 11.89 32.22
CA HIS A 68 8.07 13.16 32.57
C HIS A 68 7.37 13.81 31.37
N ASP A 69 7.99 13.77 30.20
CA ASP A 69 7.39 14.33 28.98
C ASP A 69 6.16 13.53 28.56
N LEU A 70 6.25 12.19 28.59
CA LEU A 70 5.10 11.34 28.32
C LEU A 70 3.97 11.57 29.33
N ALA A 71 4.29 11.71 30.61
CA ALA A 71 3.31 11.99 31.65
C ALA A 71 2.58 13.32 31.42
N ARG A 72 3.32 14.37 31.02
CA ARG A 72 2.77 15.67 30.64
C ARG A 72 1.83 15.56 29.43
N ILE A 73 2.23 14.82 28.40
CA ILE A 73 1.41 14.58 27.20
C ILE A 73 0.11 13.86 27.55
N LEU A 74 0.15 12.90 28.48
CA LEU A 74 -1.00 12.09 28.87
C LEU A 74 -1.83 12.68 30.02
N GLY A 75 -1.37 13.75 30.65
CA GLY A 75 -2.06 14.39 31.79
C GLY A 75 -2.05 13.53 33.06
N VAL A 76 -0.94 12.83 33.34
CA VAL A 76 -0.77 11.99 34.53
C VAL A 76 0.52 12.36 35.28
N HIS A 77 0.69 11.84 36.49
CA HIS A 77 1.94 11.95 37.23
C HIS A 77 3.01 10.99 36.64
N TRP A 78 4.29 11.40 36.63
CA TRP A 78 5.38 10.59 36.06
C TRP A 78 5.54 9.21 36.72
N VAL A 79 5.26 9.11 38.03
CA VAL A 79 5.24 7.82 38.77
C VAL A 79 4.23 6.85 38.16
N THR A 80 3.09 7.35 37.65
CA THR A 80 2.09 6.51 36.99
C THR A 80 2.66 5.89 35.70
N VAL A 81 3.39 6.68 34.90
CA VAL A 81 4.08 6.19 33.70
C VAL A 81 5.15 5.14 34.07
N SER A 82 5.95 5.41 35.12
CA SER A 82 6.94 4.46 35.61
C SER A 82 6.30 3.13 36.03
N ARG A 83 5.17 3.17 36.75
CA ARG A 83 4.44 1.95 37.14
C ARG A 83 3.88 1.17 35.95
N TRP A 84 3.39 1.87 34.92
CA TRP A 84 2.95 1.23 33.67
C TRP A 84 4.10 0.56 32.92
N GLU A 85 5.25 1.22 32.76
CA GLU A 85 6.42 0.65 32.07
C GLU A 85 7.00 -0.57 32.81
N ASN A 86 6.90 -0.59 34.14
CA ASN A 86 7.32 -1.70 34.98
C ASN A 86 6.26 -2.80 35.17
N GLY A 87 5.08 -2.66 34.54
CA GLY A 87 4.02 -3.68 34.57
C GLY A 87 3.25 -3.78 35.89
N HIS A 88 3.36 -2.80 36.79
CA HIS A 88 2.63 -2.80 38.05
C HIS A 88 1.12 -2.53 37.88
N ASN A 89 0.74 -1.81 36.83
CA ASN A 89 -0.64 -1.56 36.42
C ASN A 89 -0.70 -1.22 34.92
N GLU A 90 -1.90 -1.24 34.33
CA GLU A 90 -2.10 -0.88 32.92
C GLU A 90 -2.69 0.53 32.75
N PRO A 91 -2.33 1.27 31.69
CA PRO A 91 -3.00 2.50 31.32
C PRO A 91 -4.45 2.24 30.89
N LYS A 92 -5.33 3.23 31.09
CA LYS A 92 -6.70 3.17 30.56
C LYS A 92 -6.68 3.26 29.02
N MET A 93 -7.70 2.71 28.38
CA MET A 93 -7.85 2.81 26.92
C MET A 93 -7.77 4.25 26.40
N SER A 94 -8.37 5.22 27.09
CA SER A 94 -8.27 6.64 26.71
C SER A 94 -6.83 7.19 26.70
N GLN A 95 -5.96 6.70 27.59
CA GLN A 95 -4.54 7.07 27.62
C GLN A 95 -3.76 6.40 26.49
N LEU A 96 -4.08 5.15 26.19
CA LEU A 96 -3.51 4.42 25.05
C LEU A 96 -3.90 5.05 23.73
N SER A 97 -5.18 5.41 23.54
CA SER A 97 -5.66 6.14 22.37
C SER A 97 -4.97 7.49 22.23
N ARG A 98 -4.79 8.24 23.34
CA ARG A 98 -4.09 9.53 23.32
C ARG A 98 -2.61 9.39 22.91
N LEU A 99 -1.90 8.40 23.46
CA LEU A 99 -0.51 8.12 23.06
C LEU A 99 -0.43 7.66 21.60
N ALA A 100 -1.34 6.79 21.17
CA ALA A 100 -1.39 6.31 19.79
C ALA A 100 -1.63 7.45 18.80
N LEU A 101 -2.57 8.36 19.09
CA LEU A 101 -2.83 9.51 18.24
C LEU A 101 -1.62 10.44 18.18
N PHE A 102 -0.98 10.70 19.32
CA PHE A 102 0.25 11.48 19.36
C PHE A 102 1.34 10.84 18.50
N PHE A 103 1.60 9.54 18.70
CA PHE A 103 2.60 8.81 17.93
C PHE A 103 2.33 8.82 16.42
N LEU A 104 1.07 8.65 15.99
CA LEU A 104 0.69 8.75 14.58
C LEU A 104 0.94 10.14 14.00
N LYS A 105 0.58 11.19 14.73
CA LYS A 105 0.82 12.58 14.30
C LYS A 105 2.31 12.86 14.14
N GLU A 106 3.13 12.40 15.07
CA GLU A 106 4.58 12.58 15.00
C GLU A 106 5.22 11.77 13.86
N ALA A 107 4.71 10.56 13.58
CA ALA A 107 5.20 9.71 12.49
C ALA A 107 4.79 10.24 11.09
N LEU A 108 3.62 10.87 11.00
CA LEU A 108 3.04 11.39 9.76
C LEU A 108 3.26 12.90 9.58
N ASP A 109 3.95 13.57 10.52
CA ASP A 109 4.24 14.99 10.44
C ASP A 109 5.07 15.29 9.17
N PRO A 110 4.51 16.03 8.20
CA PRO A 110 5.21 16.34 6.97
C PRO A 110 6.55 17.04 7.17
N TRP A 111 6.68 17.87 8.21
CA TRP A 111 7.93 18.59 8.48
C TRP A 111 9.03 17.67 8.98
N ARG A 112 8.69 16.68 9.81
CA ARG A 112 9.63 15.61 10.19
C ARG A 112 10.01 14.76 8.99
N LEU A 113 9.06 14.41 8.14
CA LEU A 113 9.33 13.68 6.89
C LEU A 113 10.26 14.47 5.94
N MET A 114 10.24 15.80 5.98
CA MET A 114 11.17 16.67 5.25
C MET A 114 12.54 16.83 5.93
N GLY A 115 12.60 16.80 7.26
CA GLY A 115 13.80 17.09 8.06
C GLY A 115 14.67 15.87 8.40
N LEU A 116 14.21 14.64 8.12
CA LEU A 116 15.03 13.44 8.29
C LEU A 116 16.22 13.50 7.31
N GLY A 117 17.43 13.49 7.88
CA GLY A 117 18.71 13.71 7.20
C GLY A 117 18.79 13.04 5.83
N ALA A 118 18.53 13.82 4.79
CA ALA A 118 18.64 13.39 3.41
C ALA A 118 20.12 13.24 3.08
N SER A 119 20.66 12.04 3.29
CA SER A 119 21.81 11.62 2.50
C SER A 119 21.26 11.35 1.12
N PHE A 120 21.60 12.20 0.14
CA PHE A 120 21.19 11.99 -1.24
C PHE A 120 21.78 10.68 -1.74
N GLN A 121 21.05 9.57 -1.59
CA GLN A 121 21.32 8.37 -2.34
C GLN A 121 20.85 8.65 -3.76
N SER A 122 21.80 8.73 -4.68
CA SER A 122 21.53 9.02 -6.09
C SER A 122 20.79 7.88 -6.81
N GLY A 123 20.14 6.94 -6.10
CA GLY A 123 19.64 5.64 -6.53
C GLY A 123 18.18 5.60 -7.00
N VAL A 124 17.82 4.53 -7.70
CA VAL A 124 16.42 4.07 -7.81
C VAL A 124 16.25 2.93 -6.82
N VAL A 125 15.20 2.99 -6.01
CA VAL A 125 14.93 2.03 -4.92
C VAL A 125 13.75 1.13 -5.26
N SER A 126 13.57 0.04 -4.51
CA SER A 126 12.51 -0.96 -4.73
C SER A 126 11.11 -0.34 -4.79
N HIS A 127 10.73 0.36 -3.72
CA HIS A 127 9.42 0.96 -3.57
C HIS A 127 9.54 2.20 -2.69
N ALA A 128 8.99 3.32 -3.13
CA ALA A 128 9.05 4.59 -2.41
C ALA A 128 7.69 5.31 -2.42
N VAL A 129 7.43 6.08 -1.37
CA VAL A 129 6.32 7.04 -1.31
C VAL A 129 6.84 8.46 -1.35
N ALA A 130 6.18 9.33 -2.10
CA ALA A 130 6.32 10.77 -2.01
C ALA A 130 5.00 11.38 -1.54
N TYR A 131 5.07 12.45 -0.77
CA TYR A 131 3.90 13.23 -0.36
C TYR A 131 3.92 14.59 -1.04
N GLU A 132 2.75 15.13 -1.36
CA GLU A 132 2.58 16.46 -1.93
C GLU A 132 3.04 17.57 -0.97
N LEU A 133 4.35 17.82 -0.96
CA LEU A 133 5.03 18.80 -0.12
C LEU A 133 5.82 19.77 -1.00
N PRO A 134 6.09 21.01 -0.50
CA PRO A 134 6.90 21.98 -1.24
C PRO A 134 8.24 21.37 -1.69
N GLY A 135 8.53 21.47 -2.99
CA GLY A 135 9.77 20.96 -3.58
C GLY A 135 9.80 19.45 -3.89
N VAL A 136 8.72 18.70 -3.62
CA VAL A 136 8.67 17.27 -3.95
C VAL A 136 8.67 17.01 -5.46
N GLY A 137 7.99 17.86 -6.25
CA GLY A 137 7.93 17.72 -7.71
C GLY A 137 9.30 17.64 -8.37
N PRO A 138 10.18 18.62 -8.14
CA PRO A 138 11.57 18.55 -8.59
C PRO A 138 12.35 17.32 -8.07
N ALA A 139 12.04 16.82 -6.87
CA ALA A 139 12.64 15.59 -6.35
C ALA A 139 12.18 14.35 -7.13
N VAL A 140 10.89 14.25 -7.47
CA VAL A 140 10.33 13.21 -8.35
C VAL A 140 10.98 13.29 -9.73
N GLY A 141 11.14 14.48 -10.31
CA GLY A 141 11.82 14.66 -11.59
C GLY A 141 13.28 14.21 -11.57
N ARG A 142 14.04 14.57 -10.52
CA ARG A 142 15.41 14.05 -10.32
C ARG A 142 15.45 12.53 -10.19
N TYR A 143 14.47 11.93 -9.51
CA TYR A 143 14.34 10.49 -9.36
C TYR A 143 14.07 9.79 -10.70
N VAL A 144 13.13 10.32 -11.50
CA VAL A 144 12.86 9.88 -12.89
C VAL A 144 14.11 9.97 -13.74
N ALA A 145 14.81 11.11 -13.73
CA ALA A 145 16.05 11.30 -14.48
C ALA A 145 17.17 10.34 -14.03
N ALA A 146 17.23 9.99 -12.73
CA ALA A 146 18.16 8.99 -12.22
C ALA A 146 17.80 7.57 -12.71
N GLY A 147 16.53 7.24 -12.84
CA GLY A 147 16.08 5.98 -13.46
C GLY A 147 16.46 5.89 -14.93
N LEU A 148 16.19 6.95 -15.70
CA LEU A 148 16.55 7.01 -17.12
C LEU A 148 18.06 6.85 -17.35
N ARG A 149 18.89 7.55 -16.57
CA ARG A 149 20.36 7.39 -16.64
C ARG A 149 20.84 5.99 -16.31
N ARG A 150 20.07 5.24 -15.51
CA ARG A 150 20.32 3.83 -15.21
C ARG A 150 19.67 2.88 -16.21
N GLY A 151 19.10 3.35 -17.30
CA GLY A 151 18.49 2.49 -18.32
C GLY A 151 17.17 1.85 -17.90
N PHE A 152 16.45 2.44 -16.96
CA PHE A 152 15.06 2.06 -16.70
C PHE A 152 14.15 2.59 -17.82
N ARG A 153 13.19 1.77 -18.24
CA ARG A 153 11.96 2.28 -18.88
C ARG A 153 11.06 2.83 -17.79
N VAL A 154 10.66 4.09 -17.92
CA VAL A 154 9.81 4.78 -16.96
C VAL A 154 8.39 4.83 -17.51
N PHE A 155 7.44 4.38 -16.72
CA PHE A 155 6.02 4.58 -16.97
C PHE A 155 5.50 5.54 -15.92
N PHE A 156 5.02 6.69 -16.36
CA PHE A 156 4.41 7.69 -15.50
C PHE A 156 2.89 7.59 -15.62
N VAL A 157 2.22 7.14 -14.56
CA VAL A 157 0.76 7.11 -14.48
C VAL A 157 0.29 8.47 -14.00
N PHE A 158 -0.46 9.17 -14.84
CA PHE A 158 -0.91 10.55 -14.62
C PHE A 158 -2.32 10.75 -15.19
N PRO A 159 -3.08 11.78 -14.72
CA PRO A 159 -4.37 12.10 -15.30
C PRO A 159 -4.26 12.29 -16.81
N GLY A 160 -4.90 11.43 -17.61
CA GLY A 160 -4.76 11.44 -19.08
C GLY A 160 -5.29 12.72 -19.73
N ASP A 161 -6.20 13.41 -19.06
CA ASP A 161 -6.75 14.74 -19.36
C ASP A 161 -5.93 15.89 -18.75
N GLY A 162 -4.86 15.59 -18.01
CA GLY A 162 -4.04 16.57 -17.32
C GLY A 162 -3.06 17.33 -18.23
N ASP A 163 -2.70 18.55 -17.81
CA ASP A 163 -1.67 19.37 -18.44
C ASP A 163 -0.29 18.68 -18.36
N ARG A 164 0.10 17.97 -19.43
CA ARG A 164 1.40 17.29 -19.52
C ARG A 164 2.56 18.26 -19.39
N ASP A 165 2.46 19.43 -19.99
CA ASP A 165 3.53 20.44 -19.90
C ASP A 165 3.62 21.01 -18.50
N GLY A 166 2.47 21.18 -17.84
CA GLY A 166 2.36 21.52 -16.41
C GLY A 166 3.01 20.49 -15.51
N LEU A 167 2.76 19.20 -15.76
CA LEU A 167 3.40 18.10 -15.04
C LEU A 167 4.92 18.12 -15.24
N LEU A 168 5.40 18.27 -16.47
CA LEU A 168 6.84 18.34 -16.77
C LEU A 168 7.49 19.55 -16.10
N ARG A 169 6.82 20.72 -16.10
CA ARG A 169 7.26 21.91 -15.36
C ARG A 169 7.31 21.65 -13.85
N TRP A 170 6.28 21.01 -13.28
CA TRP A 170 6.23 20.65 -11.86
C TRP A 170 7.35 19.67 -11.48
N LEU A 171 7.67 18.72 -12.35
CA LEU A 171 8.79 17.79 -12.20
C LEU A 171 10.16 18.46 -12.44
N GLY A 172 10.20 19.62 -13.08
CA GLY A 172 11.46 20.23 -13.55
C GLY A 172 12.13 19.40 -14.65
N LEU A 173 11.36 18.66 -15.46
CA LEU A 173 11.86 17.89 -16.59
C LEU A 173 11.69 18.67 -17.90
N PRO A 174 12.65 18.59 -18.84
CA PRO A 174 12.51 19.26 -20.13
C PRO A 174 11.38 18.63 -20.96
N ALA A 175 10.65 19.46 -21.73
CA ALA A 175 9.53 19.02 -22.57
C ALA A 175 9.91 17.86 -23.53
N GLY A 176 11.15 17.86 -24.03
CA GLY A 176 11.68 16.83 -24.92
C GLY A 176 12.00 15.48 -24.28
N VAL A 177 11.72 15.25 -22.98
CA VAL A 177 11.87 13.93 -22.34
C VAL A 177 10.79 12.95 -22.83
N VAL A 178 9.61 13.47 -23.20
CA VAL A 178 8.49 12.69 -23.72
C VAL A 178 8.82 12.14 -25.12
N GLY A 179 8.57 10.85 -25.35
CA GLY A 179 8.80 10.21 -26.66
C GLY A 179 10.27 9.89 -26.99
N ARG A 180 11.22 10.22 -26.09
CA ARG A 180 12.58 9.64 -26.14
C ARG A 180 12.53 8.20 -25.61
N ARG A 181 13.49 7.35 -26.02
CA ARG A 181 13.64 5.95 -25.53
C ARG A 181 13.78 5.95 -23.99
N GLY A 182 12.67 5.89 -23.26
CA GLY A 182 12.73 5.79 -21.80
C GLY A 182 11.51 6.26 -21.01
N VAL A 183 10.64 7.15 -21.48
CA VAL A 183 9.45 7.58 -20.69
C VAL A 183 8.16 7.45 -21.50
N ASP A 184 7.19 6.71 -20.95
CA ASP A 184 5.81 6.67 -21.42
C ASP A 184 4.87 7.22 -20.35
N PHE A 185 3.77 7.80 -20.82
CA PHE A 185 2.73 8.37 -19.98
C PHE A 185 1.47 7.53 -20.12
N LEU A 186 0.99 7.00 -19.00
CA LEU A 186 -0.18 6.12 -18.95
C LEU A 186 -1.34 6.87 -18.30
N PRO A 187 -2.52 6.94 -18.94
CA PRO A 187 -3.69 7.56 -18.33
C PRO A 187 -4.12 6.83 -17.04
N THR A 188 -4.24 7.55 -15.93
CA THR A 188 -4.70 7.03 -14.63
C THR A 188 -6.01 6.24 -14.75
N ARG A 189 -6.95 6.70 -15.60
CA ARG A 189 -8.22 6.01 -15.82
C ARG A 189 -8.06 4.66 -16.50
N GLU A 190 -7.16 4.53 -17.47
CA GLU A 190 -6.92 3.26 -18.16
C GLU A 190 -6.19 2.27 -17.25
N VAL A 191 -5.31 2.77 -16.38
CA VAL A 191 -4.53 1.94 -15.47
C VAL A 191 -5.37 1.42 -14.30
N PHE A 192 -6.11 2.30 -13.62
CA PHE A 192 -6.75 1.94 -12.34
C PHE A 192 -8.23 1.63 -12.45
N PHE A 193 -8.89 1.93 -13.57
CA PHE A 193 -10.34 1.76 -13.70
C PHE A 193 -10.70 0.76 -14.79
N ARG A 194 -11.72 -0.05 -14.50
CA ARG A 194 -12.37 -0.94 -15.45
C ARG A 194 -13.87 -0.69 -15.41
N HIS A 195 -14.46 -0.39 -16.57
CA HIS A 195 -15.88 -0.01 -16.68
C HIS A 195 -16.28 1.14 -15.72
N GLY A 196 -15.38 2.10 -15.51
CA GLY A 196 -15.61 3.24 -14.61
C GLY A 196 -15.42 2.95 -13.12
N MET A 197 -15.09 1.72 -12.73
CA MET A 197 -14.85 1.33 -11.34
C MET A 197 -13.37 1.14 -11.05
N PHE A 198 -12.90 1.58 -9.88
CA PHE A 198 -11.53 1.32 -9.42
C PHE A 198 -11.32 -0.18 -9.23
N ASP A 199 -10.32 -0.75 -9.89
CA ASP A 199 -10.10 -2.21 -9.96
C ASP A 199 -8.60 -2.54 -9.90
N ILE A 200 -8.16 -3.06 -8.75
CA ILE A 200 -6.76 -3.45 -8.49
C ILE A 200 -6.36 -4.68 -9.32
N THR A 201 -7.30 -5.58 -9.62
CA THR A 201 -7.02 -6.76 -10.45
C THR A 201 -6.79 -6.34 -11.90
N HIS A 202 -7.62 -5.44 -12.43
CA HIS A 202 -7.42 -4.83 -13.75
C HIS A 202 -6.05 -4.14 -13.82
N MET A 203 -5.74 -3.27 -12.86
CA MET A 203 -4.43 -2.61 -12.77
C MET A 203 -3.28 -3.63 -12.81
N SER A 204 -3.34 -4.67 -11.98
CA SER A 204 -2.27 -5.68 -11.88
C SER A 204 -2.05 -6.43 -13.20
N TRP A 205 -3.14 -6.78 -13.88
CA TRP A 205 -3.08 -7.44 -15.19
C TRP A 205 -2.56 -6.51 -16.28
N HIS A 206 -3.08 -5.28 -16.33
CA HIS A 206 -2.72 -4.29 -17.33
C HIS A 206 -1.25 -3.87 -17.24
N LEU A 207 -0.77 -3.53 -16.03
CA LEU A 207 0.63 -3.16 -15.81
C LEU A 207 1.59 -4.33 -16.09
N ARG A 208 1.16 -5.58 -15.86
CA ARG A 208 1.94 -6.77 -16.24
C ARG A 208 2.07 -6.89 -17.76
N GLY A 209 0.99 -6.68 -18.51
CA GLY A 209 1.02 -6.67 -19.98
C GLY A 209 2.00 -5.63 -20.53
N ILE A 210 1.89 -4.39 -20.04
CA ILE A 210 2.82 -3.30 -20.39
C ILE A 210 4.27 -3.67 -20.06
N ALA A 211 4.50 -4.28 -18.89
CA ALA A 211 5.82 -4.74 -18.52
C ALA A 211 6.34 -5.76 -19.54
N GLU A 212 5.58 -6.82 -19.83
CA GLU A 212 5.95 -7.86 -20.79
C GLU A 212 6.29 -7.29 -22.17
N GLU A 213 5.50 -6.36 -22.68
CA GLU A 213 5.78 -5.65 -23.93
C GLU A 213 7.10 -4.88 -23.87
N ALA A 214 7.35 -4.14 -22.79
CA ALA A 214 8.62 -3.44 -22.59
C ALA A 214 9.82 -4.42 -22.60
N SER A 215 9.64 -5.63 -22.03
CA SER A 215 10.70 -6.65 -22.08
C SER A 215 10.88 -7.28 -23.45
N ARG A 216 9.81 -7.51 -24.22
CA ARG A 216 9.93 -7.91 -25.63
C ARG A 216 10.66 -6.85 -26.45
N ALA A 217 10.52 -5.58 -26.09
CA ALA A 217 11.26 -4.46 -26.67
C ALA A 217 12.69 -4.27 -26.10
N GLY A 218 13.18 -5.19 -25.26
CA GLY A 218 14.56 -5.19 -24.73
C GLY A 218 14.78 -4.40 -23.44
N TYR A 219 13.74 -3.86 -22.81
CA TYR A 219 13.86 -3.19 -21.51
C TYR A 219 13.80 -4.21 -20.37
N LEU A 220 14.93 -4.38 -19.67
CA LEU A 220 15.07 -5.32 -18.56
C LEU A 220 14.66 -4.73 -17.20
N ARG A 221 14.52 -3.41 -17.11
CA ARG A 221 14.20 -2.69 -15.87
C ARG A 221 13.13 -1.64 -16.10
N ILE A 222 12.16 -1.59 -15.18
CA ILE A 222 10.99 -0.73 -15.26
C ILE A 222 10.88 0.10 -13.99
N LEU A 223 10.60 1.39 -14.16
CA LEU A 223 10.31 2.33 -13.09
C LEU A 223 8.88 2.84 -13.25
N TRP A 224 8.02 2.49 -12.31
CA TRP A 224 6.65 2.97 -12.22
C TRP A 224 6.63 4.24 -11.36
N VAL A 225 6.10 5.32 -11.89
CA VAL A 225 5.81 6.53 -11.12
C VAL A 225 4.32 6.79 -11.21
N CYS A 226 3.63 6.65 -10.08
CA CYS A 226 2.17 6.70 -10.04
C CYS A 226 1.72 7.94 -9.27
N ASP A 227 1.04 8.86 -9.94
CA ASP A 227 0.37 9.96 -9.27
C ASP A 227 -0.99 9.50 -8.71
N MET A 228 -1.04 9.31 -7.40
CA MET A 228 -2.21 8.80 -6.69
C MET A 228 -3.15 9.92 -6.23
N ARG A 229 -2.68 11.18 -6.21
CA ARG A 229 -3.45 12.35 -5.75
C ARG A 229 -4.82 12.49 -6.45
N PRO A 230 -4.93 12.31 -7.78
CA PRO A 230 -6.19 12.45 -8.49
C PRO A 230 -7.26 11.44 -8.06
N LEU A 231 -6.84 10.24 -7.62
CA LEU A 231 -7.76 9.15 -7.29
C LEU A 231 -8.72 9.54 -6.15
N LEU A 232 -8.21 10.22 -5.12
CA LEU A 232 -9.04 10.72 -4.01
C LEU A 232 -10.09 11.72 -4.51
N SER A 233 -9.70 12.64 -5.41
CA SER A 233 -10.62 13.62 -5.99
C SER A 233 -11.69 12.99 -6.89
N TRP A 234 -11.45 11.77 -7.37
CA TRP A 234 -12.38 11.00 -8.19
C TRP A 234 -13.24 10.01 -7.37
N GLY A 235 -13.18 10.10 -6.05
CA GLY A 235 -14.01 9.28 -5.15
C GLY A 235 -13.43 7.90 -4.82
N VAL A 236 -12.18 7.62 -5.17
CA VAL A 236 -11.48 6.42 -4.67
C VAL A 236 -11.15 6.65 -3.19
N GLY A 237 -11.64 5.80 -2.31
CA GLY A 237 -11.39 5.92 -0.88
C GLY A 237 -9.95 5.57 -0.49
N ARG A 238 -9.53 6.02 0.69
CA ARG A 238 -8.19 5.70 1.22
C ARG A 238 -7.99 4.21 1.51
N ARG A 239 -9.07 3.46 1.78
CA ARG A 239 -9.00 2.01 2.02
C ARG A 239 -8.59 1.26 0.75
N GLU A 240 -9.11 1.70 -0.38
CA GLU A 240 -8.77 1.19 -1.70
C GLU A 240 -7.30 1.49 -2.03
N LEU A 241 -6.83 2.71 -1.74
CA LEU A 241 -5.42 3.07 -1.90
C LEU A 241 -4.50 2.23 -1.01
N VAL A 242 -4.86 2.03 0.26
CA VAL A 242 -4.12 1.13 1.15
C VAL A 242 -4.06 -0.28 0.57
N SER A 243 -5.19 -0.82 0.11
CA SER A 243 -5.24 -2.16 -0.49
C SER A 243 -4.31 -2.27 -1.71
N LEU A 244 -4.30 -1.26 -2.57
CA LEU A 244 -3.37 -1.16 -3.69
C LEU A 244 -1.92 -1.18 -3.21
N GLU A 245 -1.56 -0.37 -2.21
CA GLU A 245 -0.18 -0.27 -1.75
C GLU A 245 0.35 -1.56 -1.10
N TYR A 246 -0.53 -2.39 -0.53
CA TYR A 246 -0.15 -3.74 -0.09
C TYR A 246 0.20 -4.67 -1.27
N VAL A 247 -0.54 -4.57 -2.39
CA VAL A 247 -0.22 -5.36 -3.61
C VAL A 247 1.09 -4.91 -4.22
N THR A 248 1.24 -3.60 -4.44
CA THR A 248 2.39 -3.05 -5.13
C THR A 248 3.66 -3.34 -4.35
N ASP A 249 3.65 -3.15 -3.02
CA ASP A 249 4.76 -3.50 -2.14
C ASP A 249 5.12 -4.99 -2.22
N ALA A 250 4.14 -5.90 -2.16
CA ALA A 250 4.38 -7.33 -2.33
C ALA A 250 5.03 -7.65 -3.70
N VAL A 251 4.55 -7.01 -4.77
CA VAL A 251 5.11 -7.17 -6.12
C VAL A 251 6.55 -6.66 -6.18
N PHE A 252 6.84 -5.47 -5.65
CA PHE A 252 8.18 -4.87 -5.70
C PHE A 252 9.20 -5.59 -4.80
N ARG A 253 8.76 -6.30 -3.76
CA ARG A 253 9.63 -7.16 -2.92
C ARG A 253 10.00 -8.47 -3.61
N CYS A 254 9.12 -9.00 -4.44
CA CYS A 254 9.29 -10.32 -5.06
C CYS A 254 10.09 -10.30 -6.38
N GLN A 255 10.49 -9.12 -6.86
CA GLN A 255 11.26 -8.99 -8.10
C GLN A 255 12.16 -7.75 -8.12
N ASP A 256 13.25 -7.84 -8.87
CA ASP A 256 14.19 -6.72 -9.06
C ASP A 256 13.98 -5.92 -10.34
N ARG A 257 13.12 -6.42 -11.22
CA ARG A 257 12.86 -5.84 -12.54
C ARG A 257 12.06 -4.55 -12.47
N SER A 258 11.03 -4.51 -11.62
CA SER A 258 10.20 -3.32 -11.44
C SER A 258 10.51 -2.59 -10.14
N ARG A 259 10.49 -1.26 -10.22
CA ARG A 259 10.67 -0.34 -9.10
C ARG A 259 9.50 0.64 -9.08
N GLY A 260 9.07 1.09 -7.90
CA GLY A 260 7.86 1.90 -7.76
C GLY A 260 8.09 3.19 -6.98
N LEU A 261 7.41 4.26 -7.41
CA LEU A 261 7.21 5.49 -6.66
C LEU A 261 5.74 5.89 -6.73
N SER A 262 5.05 5.92 -5.59
CA SER A 262 3.69 6.44 -5.47
C SER A 262 3.72 7.86 -4.91
N VAL A 263 3.04 8.80 -5.57
CA VAL A 263 2.89 10.19 -5.11
C VAL A 263 1.50 10.38 -4.52
N HIS A 264 1.44 10.64 -3.22
CA HIS A 264 0.20 10.81 -2.46
C HIS A 264 0.00 12.26 -2.01
N VAL A 265 -1.23 12.61 -1.66
CA VAL A 265 -1.48 13.84 -0.90
C VAL A 265 -0.81 13.75 0.46
N ALA A 266 -0.45 14.88 1.06
CA ALA A 266 0.12 14.88 2.40
C ALA A 266 -0.83 14.20 3.42
N PRO A 267 -0.30 13.50 4.43
CA PRO A 267 -1.12 12.91 5.50
C PRO A 267 -2.04 13.95 6.15
N GLY A 268 -3.26 13.55 6.48
CA GLY A 268 -4.32 14.47 6.90
C GLY A 268 -5.21 13.90 8.00
N GLU A 269 -6.53 14.05 7.85
CA GLU A 269 -7.51 13.66 8.89
C GLU A 269 -7.62 12.15 9.08
N GLU A 270 -7.35 11.35 8.03
CA GLU A 270 -7.44 9.89 8.06
C GLU A 270 -6.11 9.21 8.44
N LEU A 271 -5.50 9.67 9.54
CA LEU A 271 -4.19 9.25 10.03
C LEU A 271 -4.00 7.73 10.10
N LEU A 272 -5.07 6.96 10.38
CA LEU A 272 -5.02 5.50 10.46
C LEU A 272 -4.70 4.82 9.12
N LEU A 273 -5.19 5.38 8.02
CA LEU A 273 -4.98 4.85 6.68
C LEU A 273 -3.69 5.43 6.07
N ASP A 274 -3.38 6.68 6.36
CA ASP A 274 -2.08 7.29 6.03
C ASP A 274 -0.91 6.51 6.64
N ALA A 275 -1.06 6.07 7.89
CA ALA A 275 -0.09 5.21 8.56
C ALA A 275 0.12 3.87 7.84
N CYS A 276 -0.94 3.29 7.27
CA CYS A 276 -0.83 2.07 6.47
C CYS A 276 -0.03 2.31 5.19
N ILE A 277 -0.31 3.40 4.48
CA ILE A 277 0.43 3.77 3.27
C ILE A 277 1.90 3.93 3.63
N LEU A 278 2.23 4.74 4.64
CA LEU A 278 3.60 4.92 5.10
C LEU A 278 4.28 3.58 5.42
N CYS A 279 3.60 2.71 6.16
CA CYS A 279 4.13 1.41 6.60
C CYS A 279 4.47 0.44 5.45
N ARG A 280 3.89 0.62 4.25
CA ARG A 280 4.15 -0.24 3.07
C ARG A 280 5.32 0.22 2.20
N HIS A 281 5.96 1.35 2.52
CA HIS A 281 7.04 1.88 1.70
C HIS A 281 8.37 1.83 2.44
N PRO A 282 9.38 1.09 1.93
CA PRO A 282 10.71 1.06 2.55
C PRO A 282 11.46 2.39 2.44
N TRP A 283 11.04 3.26 1.52
CA TRP A 283 11.67 4.54 1.25
C TRP A 283 10.64 5.67 1.16
N ILE A 284 11.08 6.86 1.55
CA ILE A 284 10.33 8.10 1.39
C ILE A 284 11.15 8.99 0.47
N LEU A 285 10.56 9.52 -0.59
CA LEU A 285 11.16 10.53 -1.43
C LEU A 285 10.71 11.91 -0.92
N ALA A 286 11.59 12.56 -0.16
CA ALA A 286 11.41 13.93 0.30
C ALA A 286 12.06 14.94 -0.67
N PRO A 287 11.77 16.25 -0.54
CA PRO A 287 12.42 17.29 -1.36
C PRO A 287 13.96 17.21 -1.33
N GLY A 288 14.54 16.87 -0.18
CA GLY A 288 15.99 16.71 0.01
C GLY A 288 16.57 15.43 -0.58
N GLY A 289 15.75 14.42 -0.90
CA GLY A 289 16.20 13.13 -1.44
C GLY A 289 15.49 11.93 -0.83
N LEU A 290 16.06 10.75 -1.07
CA LEU A 290 15.54 9.49 -0.53
C LEU A 290 15.93 9.32 0.93
N ILE A 291 14.95 8.91 1.73
CA ILE A 291 15.09 8.62 3.15
C ILE A 291 14.65 7.17 3.35
N ARG A 292 15.44 6.39 4.09
CA ARG A 292 15.00 5.06 4.53
C ARG A 292 13.86 5.24 5.54
N ASN A 293 12.70 4.68 5.25
CA ASN A 293 11.53 4.83 6.10
C ASN A 293 11.72 4.03 7.41
N PRO A 294 11.79 4.69 8.58
CA PRO A 294 11.90 3.98 9.86
C PRO A 294 10.60 3.26 10.25
N TYR A 295 9.48 3.57 9.59
CA TYR A 295 8.16 3.02 9.87
C TYR A 295 7.75 1.86 8.94
N TYR A 296 8.63 1.41 8.06
CA TYR A 296 8.35 0.31 7.14
C TYR A 296 8.13 -1.01 7.88
N ASN A 297 6.95 -1.60 7.73
CA ASN A 297 6.47 -2.74 8.53
C ASN A 297 6.61 -2.53 10.06
N ASP A 298 6.42 -1.30 10.57
CA ASP A 298 6.61 -1.01 12.00
C ASP A 298 5.45 -1.55 12.85
N PRO A 299 5.70 -2.55 13.72
CA PRO A 299 4.67 -3.10 14.60
C PRO A 299 4.15 -2.09 15.63
N LEU A 300 4.93 -1.06 16.00
CA LEU A 300 4.44 -0.02 16.91
C LEU A 300 3.34 0.82 16.26
N LEU A 301 3.52 1.14 14.97
CA LEU A 301 2.56 1.91 14.18
C LEU A 301 1.28 1.10 13.94
N CYS A 302 1.42 -0.20 13.63
CA CYS A 302 0.30 -1.12 13.52
C CYS A 302 -0.50 -1.21 14.83
N ARG A 303 0.19 -1.32 15.98
CA ARG A 303 -0.45 -1.40 17.29
C ARG A 303 -1.12 -0.08 17.71
N ALA A 304 -0.55 1.06 17.34
CA ALA A 304 -1.16 2.38 17.57
C ALA A 304 -2.55 2.47 16.91
N ARG A 305 -2.70 1.93 15.70
CA ARG A 305 -4.01 1.88 15.02
C ARG A 305 -5.05 1.08 15.81
N GLY A 306 -4.64 -0.03 16.42
CA GLY A 306 -5.52 -0.84 17.27
C GLY A 306 -6.09 -0.05 18.46
N TYR A 307 -5.29 0.82 19.09
CA TYR A 307 -5.75 1.67 20.19
C TYR A 307 -6.69 2.80 19.79
N LEU A 308 -6.80 3.09 18.50
CA LEU A 308 -7.68 4.14 17.96
C LEU A 308 -8.95 3.59 17.31
N GLY A 309 -9.24 2.30 17.53
CA GLY A 309 -10.42 1.68 16.93
C GLY A 309 -10.25 1.35 15.46
N GLY A 310 -9.02 1.14 14.99
CA GLY A 310 -8.77 0.49 13.70
C GLY A 310 -9.39 -0.90 13.70
N GLU A 311 -10.65 -0.97 13.27
CA GLU A 311 -11.49 -2.15 13.02
C GLU A 311 -11.14 -3.42 13.83
N LEU A 312 -11.41 -3.37 15.13
CA LEU A 312 -11.67 -4.58 15.93
C LEU A 312 -12.89 -4.45 16.87
N ASN A 313 -13.57 -3.28 16.92
CA ASN A 313 -14.68 -3.05 17.86
C ASN A 313 -16.03 -2.68 17.22
N ALA A 314 -16.13 -2.61 15.88
CA ALA A 314 -17.44 -2.59 15.19
C ALA A 314 -17.65 -3.99 14.62
N GLY A 315 -18.68 -4.69 15.11
CA GLY A 315 -18.90 -6.12 14.91
C GLY A 315 -18.79 -6.56 13.45
N PHE A 316 -17.75 -7.31 13.14
CA PHE A 316 -17.77 -8.25 12.05
C PHE A 316 -18.25 -9.58 12.62
N SER A 317 -19.58 -9.74 12.71
CA SER A 317 -20.14 -11.09 12.76
C SER A 317 -19.82 -11.73 11.40
N PRO A 318 -19.08 -12.86 11.36
CA PRO A 318 -19.07 -13.65 10.14
C PRO A 318 -20.52 -13.96 9.75
N PRO A 319 -20.87 -14.05 8.46
CA PRO A 319 -22.14 -14.66 8.08
C PRO A 319 -22.26 -16.00 8.82
N GLY A 320 -23.35 -16.13 9.57
CA GLY A 320 -23.39 -16.84 10.84
C GLY A 320 -22.93 -18.30 10.83
N ARG A 321 -22.25 -18.69 11.92
CA ARG A 321 -22.41 -20.02 12.50
C ARG A 321 -23.56 -19.95 13.51
N GLY A 322 -24.61 -20.71 13.25
CA GLY A 322 -25.86 -20.81 13.99
C GLY A 322 -26.94 -21.06 12.96
N LEU A 323 -27.16 -22.29 12.52
CA LEU A 323 -27.87 -23.32 13.28
C LEU A 323 -27.11 -24.64 13.28
N ALA A 324 -26.70 -25.08 14.47
CA ALA A 324 -26.57 -26.49 14.78
C ALA A 324 -27.61 -26.77 15.88
N GLU A 325 -28.85 -27.00 15.47
CA GLU A 325 -29.82 -27.77 16.26
C GLU A 325 -30.58 -28.70 15.30
N GLY A 326 -30.39 -30.00 15.50
CA GLY A 326 -31.40 -31.02 15.26
C GLY A 326 -31.61 -31.54 13.84
N VAL A 327 -30.72 -32.40 13.35
CA VAL A 327 -31.15 -33.64 12.68
C VAL A 327 -30.15 -34.73 13.04
N GLY A 328 -30.59 -35.70 13.85
CA GLY A 328 -29.80 -36.89 14.17
C GLY A 328 -29.62 -37.75 12.92
N PHE A 329 -28.42 -38.25 12.72
CA PHE A 329 -28.17 -39.34 11.78
C PHE A 329 -27.65 -40.51 12.61
N GLU A 330 -28.50 -41.50 12.82
CA GLU A 330 -28.10 -42.80 13.35
C GLU A 330 -27.16 -43.49 12.35
N PRO A 331 -26.08 -44.13 12.81
CA PRO A 331 -25.26 -44.96 11.95
C PRO A 331 -25.92 -46.33 11.84
N THR A 332 -26.45 -46.68 10.66
CA THR A 332 -26.70 -48.08 10.32
C THR A 332 -25.53 -48.62 9.50
N GLU A 333 -24.91 -49.64 10.08
CA GLU A 333 -24.06 -50.61 9.41
C GLU A 333 -24.81 -51.25 8.23
N HIS A 334 -24.14 -51.35 7.07
CA HIS A 334 -23.92 -52.59 6.30
C HIS A 334 -23.22 -52.30 4.97
#